data_AF-A0A4R8W5Z2-F1
#
_entry.id   AF-A0A4R8W5Z2-F1
#
_cell.length_a   1.000
_cell.length_b   1.000
_cell.length_c   1.000
_cell.angle_alpha   90.00
_cell.angle_beta   90.00
_cell.angle_gamma   90.00
#
_symmetry.space_group_name_H-M   'P 1'
#
loop_
_entity.id
_entity.type
_entity.pdbx_description
1 polymer ?
#
loop_
_entity_poly.entity_id
_entity_poly.type
_entity_poly.pdbx_seq_one_letter_code
_entity_poly.pdbx_strand_id
1 'polypeptide(L)'
;MITSVPRFAEALIAPGPTPEYPGRMRRFGQLVGSWAAKGSRLDEASGEWRERDFTWIVEFVLDGRAVQDLEVVASDTHPSGFETVAMAVRVYDPHAGAWRVSYFAPKIGEYCHLVATPHRNGLRQDGTGTDGRPIRWNFVSITDDSYSWEGWVSDDEGATWLLVEHNEATRIR
;
A
#
# COMPACT_ATOMS: atom_id res chain seq x y z
N MET A 1 39.46 -0.79 -9.16
CA MET A 1 38.59 -0.75 -7.97
C MET A 1 37.71 -1.98 -8.03
N ILE A 2 37.76 -2.85 -7.02
CA ILE A 2 36.81 -3.97 -6.91
C ILE A 2 35.52 -3.34 -6.39
N THR A 3 34.56 -3.10 -7.27
CA THR A 3 33.21 -2.72 -6.85
C THR A 3 32.61 -3.93 -6.15
N SER A 4 32.49 -3.87 -4.82
CA SER A 4 31.74 -4.84 -4.04
C SER A 4 30.29 -4.82 -4.50
N VAL A 5 29.75 -5.97 -4.86
CA VAL A 5 28.34 -6.13 -5.22
C VAL A 5 27.51 -5.85 -3.95
N PRO A 6 26.52 -4.93 -3.98
CA PRO A 6 25.69 -4.64 -2.81
C PRO A 6 24.84 -5.85 -2.42
N ARG A 7 24.49 -5.96 -1.13
CA ARG A 7 23.47 -6.92 -0.69
C ARG A 7 22.10 -6.49 -1.22
N PHE A 8 21.18 -7.43 -1.39
CA PHE A 8 19.85 -7.15 -1.94
C PHE A 8 19.11 -6.01 -1.22
N ALA A 9 19.06 -6.04 0.12
CA ALA A 9 18.41 -5.00 0.90
C ALA A 9 19.08 -3.61 0.73
N GLU A 10 20.41 -3.57 0.61
CA GLU A 10 21.16 -2.33 0.35
C GLU A 10 20.88 -1.77 -1.05
N ALA A 11 20.70 -2.64 -2.04
CA ALA A 11 20.33 -2.25 -3.40
C ALA A 11 18.83 -1.90 -3.54
N LEU A 12 17.99 -2.39 -2.63
CA LEU A 12 16.56 -2.16 -2.64
C LEU A 12 16.18 -0.85 -1.95
N ILE A 13 16.62 -0.65 -0.71
CA ILE A 13 16.19 0.45 0.16
C ILE A 13 16.89 1.75 -0.23
N ALA A 14 16.12 2.84 -0.27
CA ALA A 14 16.63 4.18 -0.52
C ALA A 14 16.37 5.10 0.68
N PRO A 15 17.29 6.01 1.02
CA PRO A 15 17.14 6.90 2.18
C PRO A 15 16.08 8.00 1.99
N GLY A 16 15.52 8.14 0.79
CA GLY A 16 14.61 9.23 0.45
C GLY A 16 14.17 9.17 -1.01
N PRO A 17 13.41 10.19 -1.46
CA PRO A 17 12.94 10.27 -2.83
C PRO A 17 14.08 10.57 -3.80
N THR A 18 13.92 10.14 -5.06
CA THR A 18 14.83 10.52 -6.15
C THR A 18 14.93 12.05 -6.31
N PRO A 19 16.11 12.60 -6.61
CA PRO A 19 16.28 14.03 -6.90
C PRO A 19 15.67 14.46 -8.24
N GLU A 20 15.33 13.52 -9.13
CA GLU A 20 14.81 13.83 -10.47
C GLU A 20 13.40 14.44 -10.44
N TYR A 21 12.55 13.96 -9.54
CA TYR A 21 11.16 14.42 -9.39
C TYR A 21 10.66 14.32 -7.95
N PRO A 22 11.34 14.96 -6.98
CA PRO A 22 11.03 14.82 -5.55
C PRO A 22 9.60 15.26 -5.21
N GLY A 23 9.05 16.23 -5.95
CA GLY A 23 7.67 16.67 -5.77
C GLY A 23 6.61 15.63 -6.12
N ARG A 24 6.90 14.70 -7.04
CA ARG A 24 6.02 13.57 -7.37
C ARG A 24 6.11 12.50 -6.30
N MET A 25 7.32 12.26 -5.79
CA MET A 25 7.58 11.28 -4.74
C MET A 25 6.92 11.62 -3.40
N ARG A 26 6.74 12.91 -3.06
CA ARG A 26 6.06 13.33 -1.82
C ARG A 26 4.64 12.74 -1.64
N ARG A 27 3.98 12.32 -2.71
CA ARG A 27 2.60 11.80 -2.67
C ARG A 27 2.47 10.52 -1.84
N PHE A 28 3.23 9.47 -2.16
CA PHE A 28 3.34 8.30 -1.28
C PHE A 28 4.45 8.46 -0.25
N GLY A 29 5.42 9.35 -0.49
CA GLY A 29 6.52 9.62 0.45
C GLY A 29 6.10 10.10 1.83
N GLN A 30 4.96 10.81 1.95
CA GLN A 30 4.41 11.19 3.26
C GLN A 30 3.97 9.98 4.12
N LEU A 31 3.71 8.83 3.49
CA LEU A 31 3.32 7.59 4.14
C LEU A 31 4.52 6.72 4.54
N VAL A 32 5.75 7.09 4.16
CA VAL A 32 6.98 6.37 4.54
C VAL A 32 7.14 6.38 6.07
N GLY A 33 7.45 5.22 6.62
CA GLY A 33 7.54 4.94 8.07
C GLY A 33 6.70 3.73 8.49
N SER A 34 6.57 3.56 9.81
CA SER A 34 5.84 2.46 10.42
C SER A 34 4.55 2.94 11.08
N TRP A 35 3.49 2.16 10.95
CA TRP A 35 2.15 2.53 11.36
C TRP A 35 1.47 1.37 12.08
N ALA A 36 0.77 1.66 13.17
CA ALA A 36 -0.17 0.75 13.81
C ALA A 36 -1.54 0.98 13.19
N ALA A 37 -2.05 0.02 12.42
CA ALA A 37 -3.32 0.11 11.72
C ALA A 37 -4.37 -0.76 12.39
N LYS A 38 -5.59 -0.23 12.47
CA LYS A 38 -6.78 -0.93 12.95
C LYS A 38 -7.94 -0.68 12.00
N GLY A 39 -8.71 -1.71 11.73
CA GLY A 39 -9.77 -1.62 10.75
C GLY A 39 -10.66 -2.83 10.72
N SER A 40 -11.43 -2.93 9.65
CA SER A 40 -12.23 -4.11 9.39
C SER A 40 -12.37 -4.36 7.89
N ARG A 41 -12.58 -5.63 7.53
CA ARG A 41 -12.81 -6.09 6.17
C ARG A 41 -14.10 -6.90 6.11
N LEU A 42 -14.92 -6.63 5.11
CA LEU A 42 -16.13 -7.37 4.80
C LEU A 42 -15.76 -8.73 4.21
N ASP A 43 -16.28 -9.79 4.82
CA ASP A 43 -16.38 -11.10 4.20
C ASP A 43 -17.60 -11.08 3.25
N GLU A 44 -17.37 -10.92 1.96
CA GLU A 44 -18.45 -10.83 0.97
C GLU A 44 -19.31 -12.10 0.87
N ALA A 45 -18.78 -13.25 1.30
CA ALA A 45 -19.53 -14.51 1.26
C ALA A 45 -20.55 -14.60 2.40
N SER A 46 -20.20 -14.10 3.60
CA SER A 46 -21.10 -14.10 4.77
C SER A 46 -21.84 -12.79 4.98
N GLY A 47 -21.33 -11.68 4.43
CA GLY A 47 -21.78 -10.31 4.72
C GLY A 47 -21.29 -9.77 6.07
N GLU A 48 -20.41 -10.49 6.77
CA GLU A 48 -19.92 -10.10 8.09
C GLU A 48 -18.64 -9.27 8.00
N TRP A 49 -18.53 -8.23 8.83
CA TRP A 49 -17.30 -7.48 9.00
C TRP A 49 -16.39 -8.16 10.01
N ARG A 50 -15.11 -8.30 9.65
CA ARG A 50 -14.07 -8.87 10.51
C ARG A 50 -13.03 -7.82 10.86
N GLU A 51 -12.77 -7.65 12.14
CA GLU A 51 -11.73 -6.74 12.62
C GLU A 51 -10.34 -7.19 12.18
N ARG A 52 -9.46 -6.20 11.95
CA ARG A 52 -8.09 -6.40 11.52
C ARG A 52 -7.17 -5.41 12.21
N ASP A 53 -6.15 -5.94 12.87
CA ASP A 53 -5.04 -5.16 13.44
C ASP A 53 -3.74 -5.62 12.76
N PHE A 54 -2.94 -4.67 12.30
CA PHE A 54 -1.66 -4.95 11.65
C PHE A 54 -0.70 -3.78 11.75
N THR A 55 0.59 -4.07 11.57
CA THR A 55 1.63 -3.06 11.38
C THR A 55 1.85 -2.87 9.89
N TRP A 56 1.77 -1.62 9.43
CA TRP A 56 2.07 -1.25 8.06
C TRP A 56 3.41 -0.53 8.00
N ILE A 57 4.34 -1.02 7.19
CA ILE A 57 5.71 -0.49 7.08
C ILE A 57 5.92 -0.05 5.65
N VAL A 58 6.41 1.17 5.45
CA VAL A 58 6.55 1.78 4.14
C VAL A 58 7.93 2.38 3.99
N GLU A 59 8.64 2.03 2.93
CA GLU A 59 9.99 2.51 2.67
C GLU A 59 10.15 3.02 1.23
N PHE A 60 11.05 3.99 1.06
CA PHE A 60 11.52 4.32 -0.29
C PHE A 60 12.40 3.18 -0.80
N VAL A 61 12.21 2.82 -2.07
CA VAL A 61 13.00 1.79 -2.74
C VAL A 61 13.42 2.23 -4.13
N LEU A 62 14.29 1.45 -4.79
CA LEU A 62 14.71 1.67 -6.18
C LEU A 62 15.32 3.07 -6.39
N ASP A 63 16.35 3.40 -5.60
CA ASP A 63 16.97 4.74 -5.52
C ASP A 63 15.95 5.87 -5.30
N GLY A 64 14.86 5.58 -4.60
CA GLY A 64 13.82 6.56 -4.30
C GLY A 64 12.90 6.86 -5.47
N ARG A 65 12.85 6.01 -6.51
CA ARG A 65 11.90 6.11 -7.63
C ARG A 65 10.59 5.38 -7.36
N ALA A 66 10.54 4.61 -6.27
CA ALA A 66 9.39 3.84 -5.85
C ALA A 66 9.24 3.87 -4.33
N VAL A 67 8.06 3.46 -3.87
CA VAL A 67 7.76 3.16 -2.47
C VAL A 67 7.28 1.72 -2.42
N GLN A 68 7.79 0.94 -1.48
CA GLN A 68 7.30 -0.40 -1.18
C GLN A 68 6.75 -0.41 0.23
N ASP A 69 5.60 -1.05 0.40
CA ASP A 69 5.00 -1.28 1.70
C ASP A 69 4.79 -2.74 1.99
N LEU A 70 4.79 -3.06 3.28
CA LEU A 70 4.62 -4.38 3.86
C LEU A 70 3.52 -4.31 4.91
N GLU A 71 2.62 -5.28 4.86
CA GLU A 71 1.65 -5.53 5.91
C GLU A 71 2.13 -6.69 6.78
N VAL A 72 2.25 -6.43 8.08
CA VAL A 72 2.84 -7.35 9.04
C VAL A 72 1.86 -7.60 10.19
N VAL A 73 1.69 -8.86 10.54
CA VAL A 73 0.83 -9.28 11.65
C VAL A 73 1.68 -10.02 12.68
N ALA A 74 1.45 -9.77 13.96
CA ALA A 74 2.12 -10.50 15.03
C ALA A 74 1.78 -12.01 14.94
N SER A 75 2.76 -12.86 15.20
CA SER A 75 2.58 -14.31 15.09
C SER A 75 3.50 -15.04 16.07
N ASP A 76 2.90 -15.66 17.09
CA ASP A 76 3.62 -16.45 18.09
C ASP A 76 4.17 -17.77 17.53
N THR A 77 3.66 -18.20 16.36
CA THR A 77 4.09 -19.44 15.70
C THR A 77 5.16 -19.21 14.65
N HIS A 78 5.37 -17.97 14.19
CA HIS A 78 6.40 -17.64 13.22
C HIS A 78 7.75 -17.39 13.93
N PRO A 79 8.88 -17.94 13.45
CA PRO A 79 10.18 -17.80 14.14
C PRO A 79 10.65 -16.36 14.37
N SER A 80 10.20 -15.40 13.57
CA SER A 80 10.51 -13.98 13.73
C SER A 80 9.56 -13.22 14.66
N GLY A 81 8.54 -13.88 15.22
CA GLY A 81 7.49 -13.25 16.04
C GLY A 81 6.44 -12.48 15.24
N PHE A 82 6.54 -12.47 13.91
CA PHE A 82 5.61 -11.80 13.01
C PHE A 82 5.57 -12.50 11.65
N GLU A 83 4.52 -12.23 10.89
CA GLU A 83 4.39 -12.67 9.50
C GLU A 83 4.10 -11.46 8.61
N THR A 84 4.82 -11.37 7.48
CA THR A 84 4.49 -10.45 6.40
C THR A 84 3.42 -11.08 5.53
N VAL A 85 2.21 -10.54 5.56
CA VAL A 85 1.02 -11.15 4.93
C VAL A 85 0.68 -10.54 3.58
N ALA A 86 1.07 -9.28 3.36
CA ALA A 86 0.86 -8.58 2.10
C ALA A 86 1.99 -7.59 1.81
N MET A 87 2.11 -7.19 0.55
CA MET A 87 2.96 -6.08 0.14
C MET A 87 2.38 -5.36 -1.07
N ALA A 88 2.76 -4.09 -1.25
CA ALA A 88 2.61 -3.41 -2.52
C ALA A 88 3.90 -2.71 -2.94
N VAL A 89 4.11 -2.63 -4.26
CA VAL A 89 5.14 -1.82 -4.87
C VAL A 89 4.45 -0.72 -5.67
N ARG A 90 4.79 0.53 -5.37
CA ARG A 90 4.27 1.73 -6.03
C ARG A 90 5.42 2.42 -6.74
N VAL A 91 5.36 2.49 -8.06
CA VAL A 91 6.41 3.08 -8.89
C VAL A 91 5.83 4.30 -9.61
N TYR A 92 6.53 5.43 -9.57
CA TYR A 92 6.11 6.59 -10.35
C TYR A 92 6.48 6.39 -11.83
N ASP A 93 5.49 6.47 -12.72
CA ASP A 93 5.66 6.44 -14.16
C ASP A 93 5.65 7.89 -14.69
N PRO A 94 6.83 8.47 -14.98
CA PRO A 94 6.92 9.87 -15.41
C PRO A 94 6.31 10.10 -16.81
N HIS A 95 6.20 9.06 -17.64
CA HIS A 95 5.57 9.16 -18.96
C HIS A 95 4.05 9.21 -18.85
N ALA A 96 3.46 8.41 -17.96
CA ALA A 96 2.02 8.45 -17.69
C ALA A 96 1.62 9.59 -16.73
N GLY A 97 2.57 10.17 -15.99
CA GLY A 97 2.30 11.18 -14.98
C GLY A 97 1.57 10.65 -13.75
N ALA A 98 1.56 9.33 -13.55
CA ALA A 98 0.80 8.63 -12.51
C ALA A 98 1.65 7.56 -11.82
N TRP A 99 1.15 7.03 -10.71
CA TRP A 99 1.80 5.93 -10.02
C TRP A 99 1.21 4.60 -10.47
N ARG A 100 2.06 3.62 -10.77
CA ARG A 100 1.69 2.24 -11.02
C ARG A 100 1.81 1.47 -9.71
N VAL A 101 0.80 0.69 -9.38
CA VAL A 101 0.72 -0.05 -8.13
C VAL A 101 0.49 -1.52 -8.45
N SER A 102 1.29 -2.38 -7.81
CA SER A 102 1.06 -3.82 -7.79
C SER A 102 1.00 -4.28 -6.34
N TYR A 103 -0.08 -4.97 -5.97
CA TYR A 103 -0.33 -5.48 -4.63
C TYR A 103 -0.42 -7.01 -4.64
N PHE A 104 0.05 -7.60 -3.55
CA PHE A 104 0.14 -9.05 -3.38
C PHE A 104 -0.21 -9.43 -1.94
N ALA A 105 -1.22 -10.29 -1.75
CA ALA A 105 -1.57 -10.93 -0.49
C ALA A 105 -1.87 -12.43 -0.73
N PRO A 106 -0.83 -13.28 -0.78
CA PRO A 106 -0.94 -14.65 -1.28
C PRO A 106 -1.88 -15.55 -0.47
N LYS A 107 -1.96 -15.36 0.85
CA LYS A 107 -2.79 -16.21 1.72
C LYS A 107 -4.28 -16.10 1.42
N ILE A 108 -4.72 -14.92 0.97
CA ILE A 108 -6.11 -14.64 0.61
C ILE A 108 -6.31 -14.63 -0.91
N GLY A 109 -5.27 -14.93 -1.69
CA GLY A 109 -5.33 -15.00 -3.14
C GLY A 109 -5.54 -13.64 -3.83
N GLU A 110 -5.15 -12.54 -3.20
CA GLU A 110 -5.38 -11.19 -3.73
C GLU A 110 -4.12 -10.65 -4.42
N TYR A 111 -4.26 -10.32 -5.70
CA TYR A 111 -3.24 -9.85 -6.63
C TYR A 111 -3.87 -8.79 -7.51
N CYS A 112 -3.47 -7.54 -7.31
CA CYS A 112 -4.17 -6.39 -7.88
C CYS A 112 -3.19 -5.43 -8.55
N HIS A 113 -3.64 -4.79 -9.63
CA HIS A 113 -2.91 -3.73 -10.30
C HIS A 113 -3.76 -2.47 -10.35
N LEU A 114 -3.18 -1.34 -9.94
CA LEU A 114 -3.88 -0.06 -9.85
C LEU A 114 -3.04 1.08 -10.43
N VAL A 115 -3.72 2.16 -10.80
CA VAL A 115 -3.12 3.44 -11.14
C VAL A 115 -3.53 4.46 -10.10
N ALA A 116 -2.55 5.10 -9.48
CA ALA A 116 -2.79 6.06 -8.42
C ALA A 116 -2.57 7.51 -8.88
N THR A 117 -3.53 8.35 -8.50
CA THR A 117 -3.56 9.78 -8.83
C THR A 117 -3.97 10.60 -7.60
N PRO A 118 -3.65 11.90 -7.55
CA PRO A 118 -4.11 12.77 -6.48
C PRO A 118 -5.63 12.81 -6.41
N HIS A 119 -6.21 12.68 -5.22
CA HIS A 119 -7.66 12.77 -5.02
C HIS A 119 -7.97 13.53 -3.74
N ARG A 120 -8.62 14.69 -3.87
CA ARG A 120 -8.88 15.62 -2.75
C ARG A 120 -7.57 15.93 -2.00
N ASN A 121 -7.54 15.67 -0.70
CA ASN A 121 -6.36 15.83 0.16
C ASN A 121 -5.57 14.51 0.35
N GLY A 122 -5.80 13.53 -0.51
CA GLY A 122 -5.21 12.20 -0.41
C GLY A 122 -4.85 11.59 -1.76
N LEU A 123 -4.90 10.27 -1.84
CA LEU A 123 -4.59 9.51 -3.04
C LEU A 123 -5.70 8.53 -3.35
N ARG A 124 -6.09 8.44 -4.61
CA ARG A 124 -6.98 7.39 -5.11
C ARG A 124 -6.18 6.48 -6.02
N GLN A 125 -6.40 5.18 -5.86
CA GLN A 125 -5.83 4.12 -6.67
C GLN A 125 -7.02 3.37 -7.28
N ASP A 126 -7.21 3.48 -8.59
CA ASP A 126 -8.26 2.75 -9.30
C ASP A 126 -7.60 1.60 -10.09
N GLY A 127 -8.23 0.43 -10.10
CA GLY A 127 -7.66 -0.75 -10.74
C GLY A 127 -8.63 -1.90 -10.83
N THR A 128 -8.07 -3.10 -10.94
CA THR A 128 -8.85 -4.34 -11.06
C THR A 128 -8.36 -5.36 -10.03
N GLY A 129 -9.31 -5.99 -9.35
CA GLY A 129 -9.07 -7.10 -8.43
C GLY A 129 -8.74 -8.41 -9.15
N THR A 130 -8.34 -9.42 -8.40
CA THR A 130 -8.01 -10.75 -8.96
C THR A 130 -9.19 -11.43 -9.65
N ASP A 131 -10.40 -11.13 -9.18
CA ASP A 131 -11.67 -11.62 -9.75
C ASP A 131 -12.13 -10.84 -10.98
N GLY A 132 -11.38 -9.81 -11.40
CA GLY A 132 -11.71 -8.97 -12.55
C GLY A 132 -12.62 -7.78 -12.23
N ARG A 133 -13.10 -7.63 -10.99
CA ARG A 133 -13.95 -6.49 -10.61
C ARG A 133 -13.15 -5.20 -10.49
N PRO A 134 -13.71 -4.04 -10.87
CA PRO A 134 -13.11 -2.75 -10.56
C PRO A 134 -12.96 -2.58 -9.04
N ILE A 135 -11.78 -2.14 -8.64
CA ILE A 135 -11.46 -1.80 -7.25
C ILE A 135 -10.99 -0.36 -7.16
N ARG A 136 -11.20 0.24 -5.99
CA ARG A 136 -10.77 1.59 -5.66
C ARG A 136 -10.25 1.65 -4.25
N TRP A 137 -9.01 2.10 -4.10
CA TRP A 137 -8.40 2.30 -2.80
C TRP A 137 -8.11 3.78 -2.57
N ASN A 138 -8.63 4.34 -1.48
CA ASN A 138 -8.40 5.72 -1.12
C ASN A 138 -7.52 5.78 0.13
N PHE A 139 -6.41 6.50 0.06
CA PHE A 139 -5.81 7.08 1.26
C PHE A 139 -6.42 8.47 1.47
N VAL A 140 -6.99 8.70 2.64
CA VAL A 140 -7.65 9.96 3.01
C VAL A 140 -7.09 10.48 4.33
N SER A 141 -7.27 11.79 4.57
CA SER A 141 -6.89 12.44 5.83
C SER A 141 -5.44 12.17 6.27
N ILE A 142 -4.50 12.15 5.31
CA ILE A 142 -3.11 11.84 5.58
C ILE A 142 -2.47 13.03 6.32
N THR A 143 -1.88 12.74 7.46
CA THR A 143 -1.11 13.68 8.28
C THR A 143 0.24 13.09 8.62
N ASP A 144 1.07 13.86 9.32
CA ASP A 144 2.36 13.36 9.79
C ASP A 144 2.19 12.21 10.80
N ASP A 145 1.08 12.12 11.55
CA ASP A 145 0.91 11.13 12.63
C ASP A 145 -0.23 10.12 12.37
N SER A 146 -1.05 10.31 11.33
CA SER A 146 -2.17 9.42 11.02
C SER A 146 -2.56 9.37 9.55
N TYR A 147 -3.28 8.33 9.15
CA TYR A 147 -4.04 8.28 7.92
C TYR A 147 -5.32 7.44 8.10
N SER A 148 -6.26 7.59 7.17
CA SER A 148 -7.34 6.63 6.99
C SER A 148 -7.28 6.05 5.58
N TRP A 149 -7.73 4.81 5.44
CA TRP A 149 -7.75 4.10 4.18
C TRP A 149 -9.09 3.40 3.98
N GLU A 150 -9.54 3.36 2.72
CA GLU A 150 -10.78 2.71 2.31
C GLU A 150 -10.55 1.85 1.07
N GLY A 151 -11.11 0.65 1.07
CA GLY A 151 -11.16 -0.29 -0.02
C GLY A 151 -12.59 -0.47 -0.53
N TRP A 152 -12.78 -0.22 -1.82
CA TRP A 152 -14.06 -0.31 -2.49
C TRP A 152 -14.00 -1.28 -3.65
N VAL A 153 -15.11 -2.00 -3.90
CA VAL A 153 -15.31 -2.86 -5.07
C VAL A 153 -16.56 -2.44 -5.82
N SER A 154 -16.65 -2.77 -7.10
CA SER A 154 -17.83 -2.53 -7.92
C SER A 154 -18.21 -3.78 -8.71
N ASP A 155 -19.49 -4.14 -8.69
CA ASP A 155 -20.05 -5.26 -9.48
C ASP A 155 -20.69 -4.79 -10.81
N ASP A 156 -20.71 -3.48 -11.06
CA ASP A 156 -21.42 -2.84 -12.17
C ASP A 156 -20.53 -1.85 -12.94
N GLU A 157 -19.27 -2.24 -13.15
CA GLU A 157 -18.28 -1.50 -13.95
C GLU A 157 -18.02 -0.06 -13.46
N GLY A 158 -18.17 0.16 -12.15
CA GLY A 158 -17.90 1.42 -11.47
C GLY A 158 -19.10 2.36 -11.35
N ALA A 159 -20.32 1.91 -11.72
CA ALA A 159 -21.53 2.71 -11.55
C ALA A 159 -21.91 2.86 -10.06
N THR A 160 -21.74 1.80 -9.28
CA THR A 160 -21.88 1.78 -7.81
C THR A 160 -20.63 1.18 -7.16
N TRP A 161 -20.43 1.51 -5.89
CA TRP A 161 -19.25 1.13 -5.13
C TRP A 161 -19.66 0.62 -3.75
N LEU A 162 -19.25 -0.59 -3.40
CA LEU A 162 -19.40 -1.20 -2.09
C LEU A 162 -18.12 -1.01 -1.29
N LEU A 163 -18.23 -0.48 -0.07
CA LEU A 163 -17.11 -0.46 0.88
C LEU A 163 -16.88 -1.87 1.40
N VAL A 164 -15.69 -2.41 1.16
CA VAL A 164 -15.32 -3.77 1.57
C VAL A 164 -14.21 -3.80 2.60
N GLU A 165 -13.47 -2.71 2.79
CA GLU A 165 -12.45 -2.62 3.82
C GLU A 165 -12.22 -1.18 4.22
N HIS A 166 -11.94 -0.94 5.49
CA HIS A 166 -11.48 0.37 5.95
C HIS A 166 -10.51 0.20 7.12
N ASN A 167 -9.56 1.11 7.24
CA ASN A 167 -8.68 1.19 8.41
C ASN A 167 -8.27 2.62 8.72
N GLU A 168 -7.87 2.82 9.97
CA GLU A 168 -7.19 4.00 10.46
C GLU A 168 -5.85 3.58 11.04
N ALA A 169 -4.85 4.44 10.89
CA ALA A 169 -3.54 4.13 11.42
C ALA A 169 -2.90 5.33 12.11
N THR A 170 -2.08 5.02 13.10
CA THR A 170 -1.25 5.98 13.82
C THR A 170 0.22 5.64 13.66
N ARG A 171 1.08 6.67 13.56
CA ARG A 171 2.51 6.44 13.37
C ARG A 171 3.15 5.83 14.62
N ILE A 172 4.00 4.83 14.41
CA ILE A 172 4.87 4.24 15.44
C ILE A 172 6.16 5.07 15.47
N ARG A 173 6.55 5.54 16.66
CA ARG A 173 7.74 6.36 16.89
C ARG A 173 8.89 5.55 17.49
#